data_AF-A0A535DYA2-F1
#
_entry.id   AF-A0A535DYA2-F1
#
_cell.length_a   1.000
_cell.length_b   1.000
_cell.length_c   1.000
_cell.angle_alpha   90.00
_cell.angle_beta   90.00
_cell.angle_gamma   90.00
#
_symmetry.space_group_name_H-M   'P 1'
#
loop_
_entity.id
_entity.type
_entity.pdbx_description
1 polymer ?
#
loop_
_entity_poly.entity_id
_entity_poly.type
_entity_poly.pdbx_seq_one_letter_code
_entity_poly.pdbx_strand_id
1 'polypeptide(L)'
;MSVRDVEQQVVAVAPEGGPDPLGDQRRGLIGAPISRLDGPLKVRGEARFAAEFPMDGMVYASVAYSTVARGRIATLDTSEAESATGVVLVMTHRNAPRINAAPAFGTTPLAAAGSPLPVLQDDLVQWNGQPIALVLAETLEQANHARSLIRATYETAPAVTSFEEAKAHARQPEPFLGREPVTRIGDAEVALAAAPFAVDAVYRTPGHNHSAIEPHAVTVAWEGDDLIVHGAEQGVTHAAGTLAAVFGLAPEQVHVTSPYVGGGFGAKGVWDHHVLAAAAAKMAGRPVRLALSREGVSRIVGGRAATEQRVAIGAQPDGRFDALIHTGVAAISRHSSLPEAFTAGTPTLYRSGSFDIGLRVADVDMVPNTFMRAPGEAVGSFALESAIDELAERLGMDPIELRIRNEPERDPTTGRAFSSRHLVEACRAGAERFGWERRGATPRARREGEWLIGMGFAATTFPYVRFPGGAARITLSRDGHATIEVAAHEMGMGTATAQTQVAAARLGLPLDHVRFVYGASNLPGLVMAGGSQQTASIGASVIAAQRALVTELLEFAGEDSPLAGLGLDEIGCR
;
A
#
# COMPACT_ATOMS: atom_id res chain seq x y z
N MET A 1 -7.29 39.94 11.43
CA MET A 1 -5.97 40.47 11.01
C MET A 1 -6.17 41.93 10.65
N SER A 2 -5.18 42.78 10.85
CA SER A 2 -5.19 44.11 10.22
C SER A 2 -4.73 43.97 8.77
N VAL A 3 -5.14 44.87 7.88
CA VAL A 3 -4.71 44.89 6.46
C VAL A 3 -3.18 44.84 6.33
N ARG A 4 -2.46 45.48 7.27
CA ARG A 4 -0.98 45.46 7.33
C ARG A 4 -0.34 44.09 7.61
N ASP A 5 -1.05 43.17 8.25
CA ASP A 5 -0.50 41.83 8.57
C ASP A 5 -0.53 40.91 7.34
N VAL A 6 -1.50 41.12 6.43
CA VAL A 6 -1.68 40.36 5.18
C VAL A 6 -0.67 40.83 4.12
N GLU A 7 -0.36 42.13 4.09
CA GLU A 7 0.58 42.75 3.16
C GLU A 7 2.04 42.31 3.32
N GLN A 8 2.42 41.76 4.48
CA GLN A 8 3.80 41.32 4.73
C GLN A 8 4.12 39.92 4.21
N GLN A 9 3.12 39.11 3.83
CA GLN A 9 3.30 37.69 3.51
C GLN A 9 3.19 37.35 2.02
N VAL A 10 3.04 38.35 1.14
CA VAL A 10 2.57 38.14 -0.24
C VAL A 10 3.27 39.12 -1.22
N VAL A 11 3.86 38.63 -2.31
CA VAL A 11 4.67 39.39 -3.30
C VAL A 11 4.25 39.07 -4.73
N ALA A 12 4.21 40.05 -5.63
CA ALA A 12 3.80 39.84 -7.02
C ALA A 12 4.81 39.02 -7.88
N VAL A 13 4.33 38.13 -8.75
CA VAL A 13 5.08 37.34 -9.75
C VAL A 13 4.36 37.42 -11.11
N ALA A 14 5.03 37.22 -12.26
CA ALA A 14 4.46 37.41 -13.60
C ALA A 14 3.70 36.16 -14.15
N PRO A 15 2.74 36.31 -15.11
CA PRO A 15 1.80 35.25 -15.47
C PRO A 15 2.21 34.35 -16.66
N GLU A 16 1.53 33.19 -16.68
CA GLU A 16 1.29 32.17 -17.72
C GLU A 16 2.18 30.91 -17.83
N GLY A 17 1.54 29.75 -17.63
CA GLY A 17 1.77 28.48 -18.35
C GLY A 17 3.15 27.80 -18.23
N GLY A 18 4.08 28.39 -17.51
CA GLY A 18 5.43 27.91 -17.29
C GLY A 18 5.58 26.98 -16.08
N PRO A 19 6.81 26.52 -15.79
CA PRO A 19 7.11 25.81 -14.55
C PRO A 19 6.61 26.63 -13.35
N ASP A 20 6.20 25.92 -12.30
CA ASP A 20 5.77 26.50 -11.04
C ASP A 20 6.65 27.70 -10.63
N PRO A 21 6.11 28.92 -10.49
CA PRO A 21 6.89 30.12 -10.22
C PRO A 21 7.65 30.07 -8.89
N LEU A 22 7.26 29.16 -7.98
CA LEU A 22 8.00 28.86 -6.75
C LEU A 22 9.10 27.80 -6.92
N GLY A 23 9.09 27.06 -8.03
CA GLY A 23 10.09 26.05 -8.37
C GLY A 23 11.46 26.64 -8.71
N ASP A 24 11.50 27.88 -9.22
CA ASP A 24 12.75 28.57 -9.59
C ASP A 24 13.42 29.35 -8.44
N GLN A 25 12.74 29.48 -7.28
CA GLN A 25 13.33 30.05 -6.07
C GLN A 25 14.29 29.02 -5.43
N ARG A 26 15.55 29.01 -5.91
CA ARG A 26 16.69 28.20 -5.42
C ARG A 26 17.13 28.53 -3.98
N ARG A 27 16.19 28.64 -3.03
CA ARG A 27 16.43 28.73 -1.58
C ARG A 27 15.44 27.92 -0.74
N GLY A 28 14.47 27.23 -1.34
CA GLY A 28 13.30 26.70 -0.64
C GLY A 28 13.49 25.37 0.06
N LEU A 29 12.76 25.16 1.16
CA LEU A 29 12.76 23.96 2.01
C LEU A 29 12.50 22.64 1.25
N ILE A 30 11.87 22.66 0.07
CA ILE A 30 11.54 21.47 -0.74
C ILE A 30 12.81 20.81 -1.27
N GLY A 31 12.96 19.50 -1.03
CA GLY A 31 14.12 18.71 -1.46
C GLY A 31 15.35 18.84 -0.55
N ALA A 32 15.31 19.73 0.47
CA ALA A 32 16.37 19.81 1.47
C ALA A 32 16.40 18.53 2.34
N PRO A 33 17.59 18.02 2.69
CA PRO A 33 17.75 16.79 3.47
C PRO A 33 17.55 17.05 4.97
N ILE A 34 16.37 17.52 5.36
CA ILE A 34 16.06 17.80 6.77
C ILE A 34 15.83 16.51 7.56
N SER A 35 16.15 16.56 8.85
CA SER A 35 15.81 15.47 9.76
C SER A 35 14.29 15.31 9.87
N ARG A 36 13.85 14.08 10.06
CA ARG A 36 12.43 13.76 10.22
C ARG A 36 11.83 14.48 11.43
N LEU A 37 10.70 15.16 11.22
CA LEU A 37 10.00 15.89 12.27
C LEU A 37 9.47 14.97 13.39
N ASP A 38 9.11 13.74 13.05
CA ASP A 38 8.68 12.70 14.00
C ASP A 38 9.84 11.88 14.59
N GLY A 39 11.07 12.12 14.12
CA GLY A 39 12.28 11.40 14.56
C GLY A 39 12.54 11.49 16.06
N PRO A 40 12.56 12.70 16.67
CA PRO A 40 12.80 12.87 18.10
C PRO A 40 11.83 12.08 19.00
N LEU A 41 10.55 12.00 18.64
CA LEU A 41 9.55 11.24 19.39
C LEU A 41 9.83 9.72 19.31
N LYS A 42 10.21 9.23 18.13
CA LYS A 42 10.51 7.81 17.91
C LYS A 42 11.76 7.35 18.65
N VAL A 43 12.84 8.14 18.62
CA VAL A 43 14.10 7.77 19.30
C VAL A 43 14.00 7.81 20.83
N ARG A 44 13.07 8.61 21.38
CA ARG A 44 12.81 8.66 22.83
C ARG A 44 11.75 7.66 23.30
N GLY A 45 11.10 6.92 22.39
CA GLY A 45 9.99 6.02 22.73
C GLY A 45 8.71 6.76 23.14
N GLU A 46 8.54 8.00 22.69
CA GLU A 46 7.37 8.85 22.99
C GLU A 46 6.28 8.74 21.91
N ALA A 47 6.62 8.23 20.72
CA ALA A 47 5.66 7.97 19.65
C ALA A 47 4.80 6.74 20.00
N ARG A 48 3.50 6.95 20.25
CA ARG A 48 2.54 5.88 20.56
C ARG A 48 2.04 5.17 19.30
N PHE A 49 2.26 3.87 19.25
CA PHE A 49 1.73 2.97 18.22
C PHE A 49 0.39 2.36 18.64
N ALA A 50 -0.28 1.60 17.76
CA ALA A 50 -1.68 1.21 17.95
C ALA A 50 -1.94 0.43 19.26
N ALA A 51 -0.97 -0.36 19.70
CA ALA A 51 -1.03 -1.14 20.94
C ALA A 51 -0.63 -0.36 22.21
N GLU A 52 -0.45 0.96 22.14
CA GLU A 52 0.10 1.77 23.24
C GLU A 52 -0.83 2.91 23.71
N PHE A 53 -2.06 2.97 23.18
CA PHE A 53 -3.08 3.95 23.58
C PHE A 53 -3.82 3.50 24.84
N PRO A 54 -3.61 4.13 26.01
CA PRO A 54 -4.23 3.73 27.25
C PRO A 54 -5.72 4.11 27.26
N MET A 55 -6.54 3.23 27.82
CA MET A 55 -7.95 3.47 28.08
C MET A 55 -8.31 2.86 29.44
N ASP A 56 -9.13 3.57 30.22
CA ASP A 56 -9.52 3.12 31.55
C ASP A 56 -10.39 1.87 31.47
N GLY A 57 -10.14 0.90 32.37
CA GLY A 57 -10.90 -0.35 32.43
C GLY A 57 -10.70 -1.29 31.23
N MET A 58 -9.70 -1.04 30.38
CA MET A 58 -9.40 -1.84 29.19
C MET A 58 -9.12 -3.31 29.50
N VAL A 59 -9.51 -4.20 28.58
CA VAL A 59 -9.20 -5.64 28.60
C VAL A 59 -8.37 -6.04 27.38
N TYR A 60 -7.72 -7.19 27.47
CA TYR A 60 -6.83 -7.71 26.45
C TYR A 60 -7.46 -8.89 25.73
N ALA A 61 -7.32 -8.92 24.41
CA ALA A 61 -7.92 -9.92 23.56
C ALA A 61 -6.89 -10.92 23.02
N SER A 62 -7.29 -12.19 22.92
CA SER A 62 -6.52 -13.26 22.30
C SER A 62 -7.40 -14.10 21.36
N VAL A 63 -6.93 -14.36 20.15
CA VAL A 63 -7.72 -15.02 19.08
C VAL A 63 -7.38 -16.50 19.03
N ALA A 64 -8.42 -17.37 19.07
CA ALA A 64 -8.29 -18.78 18.72
C ALA A 64 -8.56 -18.98 17.22
N TYR A 65 -7.82 -19.90 16.62
CA TYR A 65 -7.76 -20.08 15.18
C TYR A 65 -8.14 -21.49 14.75
N SER A 66 -8.72 -21.62 13.57
CA SER A 66 -8.93 -22.90 12.91
C SER A 66 -7.61 -23.61 12.63
N THR A 67 -7.62 -24.94 12.72
CA THR A 67 -6.50 -25.82 12.37
C THR A 67 -6.72 -26.61 11.08
N VAL A 68 -7.86 -26.41 10.40
CA VAL A 68 -8.19 -27.05 9.13
C VAL A 68 -8.31 -26.02 8.01
N ALA A 69 -7.96 -26.41 6.78
CA ALA A 69 -8.02 -25.52 5.63
C ALA A 69 -9.45 -25.23 5.16
N ARG A 70 -10.35 -26.22 5.30
CA ARG A 70 -11.75 -26.09 4.89
C ARG A 70 -12.64 -27.05 5.66
N GLY A 71 -13.87 -26.64 5.94
CA GLY A 71 -14.85 -27.49 6.61
C GLY A 71 -15.84 -26.71 7.44
N ARG A 72 -16.30 -27.32 8.52
CA ARG A 72 -17.12 -26.66 9.54
C ARG A 72 -16.69 -27.05 10.95
N ILE A 73 -16.93 -26.18 11.91
CA ILE A 73 -16.72 -26.43 13.34
C ILE A 73 -17.82 -27.38 13.82
N ALA A 74 -17.46 -28.64 14.08
CA ALA A 74 -18.40 -29.66 14.56
C ALA A 74 -18.71 -29.48 16.05
N THR A 75 -17.67 -29.25 16.85
CA THR A 75 -17.79 -28.90 18.27
C THR A 75 -16.83 -27.78 18.62
N LEU A 76 -17.25 -26.93 19.56
CA LEU A 76 -16.46 -25.85 20.13
C LEU A 76 -16.80 -25.76 21.61
N ASP A 77 -15.88 -26.22 22.45
CA ASP A 77 -15.98 -26.18 23.91
C ASP A 77 -15.13 -25.02 24.44
N THR A 78 -15.81 -24.09 25.08
CA THR A 78 -15.26 -22.87 25.69
C THR A 78 -15.37 -22.88 27.21
N SER A 79 -15.91 -23.93 27.83
CA SER A 79 -16.29 -23.94 29.25
C SER A 79 -15.10 -23.73 30.19
N GLU A 80 -13.97 -24.41 29.94
CA GLU A 80 -12.73 -24.22 30.69
C GLU A 80 -12.18 -22.80 30.52
N ALA A 81 -12.26 -22.23 29.31
CA ALA A 81 -11.80 -20.88 29.01
C ALA A 81 -12.67 -19.81 29.70
N GLU A 82 -13.99 -19.95 29.65
CA GLU A 82 -14.95 -19.05 30.31
C GLU A 82 -14.81 -19.03 31.84
N SER A 83 -14.41 -20.16 32.43
CA SER A 83 -14.22 -20.30 33.88
C SER A 83 -12.83 -19.87 34.36
N ALA A 84 -11.92 -19.54 33.45
CA ALA A 84 -10.53 -19.20 33.80
C ALA A 84 -10.43 -17.83 34.49
N THR A 85 -9.46 -17.68 35.38
CA THR A 85 -9.28 -16.47 36.18
C THR A 85 -9.05 -15.23 35.30
N GLY A 86 -9.81 -14.16 35.57
CA GLY A 86 -9.69 -12.86 34.89
C GLY A 86 -10.35 -12.82 33.51
N VAL A 87 -10.98 -13.91 33.05
CA VAL A 87 -11.73 -13.90 31.79
C VAL A 87 -13.02 -13.11 31.94
N VAL A 88 -13.27 -12.24 30.97
CA VAL A 88 -14.41 -11.32 30.93
C VAL A 88 -15.43 -11.79 29.90
N LEU A 89 -14.97 -12.29 28.75
CA LEU A 89 -15.83 -12.73 27.65
C LEU A 89 -15.10 -13.78 26.81
N VAL A 90 -15.82 -14.82 26.38
CA VAL A 90 -15.42 -15.66 25.24
C VAL A 90 -16.45 -15.47 24.13
N MET A 91 -16.01 -14.86 23.02
CA MET A 91 -16.84 -14.60 21.85
C MET A 91 -16.59 -15.66 20.78
N THR A 92 -17.66 -16.24 20.25
CA THR A 92 -17.66 -17.27 19.20
C THR A 92 -18.76 -16.97 18.18
N HIS A 93 -18.89 -17.77 17.13
CA HIS A 93 -20.00 -17.65 16.18
C HIS A 93 -21.40 -17.81 16.81
N ARG A 94 -21.48 -18.35 18.03
CA ARG A 94 -22.75 -18.59 18.73
C ARG A 94 -23.31 -17.35 19.43
N ASN A 95 -22.45 -16.41 19.81
CA ASN A 95 -22.83 -15.24 20.60
C ASN A 95 -22.34 -13.91 20.02
N ALA A 96 -21.48 -13.92 18.99
CA ALA A 96 -21.04 -12.72 18.31
C ALA A 96 -22.25 -11.93 17.78
N PRO A 97 -22.22 -10.58 17.87
CA PRO A 97 -23.28 -9.76 17.32
C PRO A 97 -23.37 -9.97 15.80
N ARG A 98 -24.58 -9.80 15.26
CA ARG A 98 -24.77 -9.77 13.82
C ARG A 98 -24.12 -8.52 13.24
N ILE A 99 -23.33 -8.73 12.19
CA ILE A 99 -22.61 -7.69 11.45
C ILE A 99 -22.83 -7.89 9.95
N ASN A 100 -22.63 -6.82 9.18
CA ASN A 100 -22.67 -6.87 7.73
C ASN A 100 -21.33 -7.39 7.18
N ALA A 101 -21.36 -7.88 5.95
CA ALA A 101 -20.14 -8.18 5.20
C ALA A 101 -19.32 -6.88 4.99
N ALA A 102 -18.01 -6.96 5.20
CA ALA A 102 -17.13 -5.83 4.99
C ALA A 102 -16.98 -5.55 3.48
N PRO A 103 -17.14 -4.30 3.02
CA PRO A 103 -16.96 -3.98 1.61
C PRO A 103 -15.48 -4.19 1.21
N ALA A 104 -15.26 -5.06 0.22
CA ALA A 104 -13.93 -5.39 -0.28
C ALA A 104 -13.29 -4.18 -0.98
N PHE A 105 -11.96 -4.13 -0.96
CA PHE A 105 -11.22 -3.05 -1.61
C PHE A 105 -11.69 -2.80 -3.06
N GLY A 106 -11.97 -1.54 -3.39
CA GLY A 106 -12.40 -1.12 -4.72
C GLY A 106 -13.89 -1.26 -5.02
N THR A 107 -14.71 -1.81 -4.11
CA THR A 107 -16.17 -1.90 -4.32
C THR A 107 -16.91 -0.60 -4.00
N THR A 108 -16.35 0.24 -3.12
CA THR A 108 -16.82 1.61 -2.83
C THR A 108 -15.62 2.54 -2.61
N PRO A 109 -15.78 3.87 -2.66
CA PRO A 109 -14.68 4.81 -2.42
C PRO A 109 -14.01 4.70 -1.04
N LEU A 110 -14.71 4.14 -0.04
CA LEU A 110 -14.19 4.00 1.34
C LEU A 110 -13.84 2.55 1.71
N ALA A 111 -13.98 1.61 0.78
CA ALA A 111 -13.79 0.19 1.07
C ALA A 111 -12.29 -0.16 1.21
N ALA A 112 -11.92 -0.75 2.35
CA ALA A 112 -10.55 -1.18 2.65
C ALA A 112 -10.47 -2.53 3.38
N ALA A 113 -11.50 -3.36 3.28
CA ALA A 113 -11.48 -4.69 3.90
C ALA A 113 -10.51 -5.63 3.16
N GLY A 114 -9.69 -6.35 3.94
CA GLY A 114 -8.82 -7.40 3.45
C GLY A 114 -9.53 -8.74 3.20
N SER A 115 -10.73 -8.91 3.76
CA SER A 115 -11.59 -10.08 3.55
C SER A 115 -13.06 -9.62 3.44
N PRO A 116 -13.84 -10.13 2.46
CA PRO A 116 -15.27 -9.86 2.40
C PRO A 116 -16.09 -10.78 3.33
N LEU A 117 -15.46 -11.79 3.94
CA LEU A 117 -16.15 -12.76 4.78
C LEU A 117 -16.43 -12.16 6.16
N PRO A 118 -17.69 -12.19 6.64
CA PRO A 118 -18.01 -11.66 7.95
C PRO A 118 -17.54 -12.64 9.05
N VAL A 119 -16.58 -12.21 9.86
CA VAL A 119 -15.92 -13.04 10.87
C VAL A 119 -16.89 -13.46 12.00
N LEU A 120 -16.78 -14.71 12.46
CA LEU A 120 -17.62 -15.32 13.52
C LEU A 120 -19.13 -15.20 13.28
N GLN A 121 -19.61 -15.30 12.04
CA GLN A 121 -21.06 -15.29 11.75
C GLN A 121 -21.69 -16.66 11.53
N ASP A 122 -20.87 -17.68 11.30
CA ASP A 122 -21.25 -19.08 11.12
C ASP A 122 -20.13 -20.03 11.60
N ASP A 123 -20.34 -21.32 11.42
CA ASP A 123 -19.41 -22.38 11.79
C ASP A 123 -18.47 -22.80 10.64
N LEU A 124 -18.47 -22.09 9.50
CA LEU A 124 -17.69 -22.47 8.33
C LEU A 124 -16.22 -22.05 8.45
N VAL A 125 -15.35 -22.93 7.99
CA VAL A 125 -13.91 -22.70 7.86
C VAL A 125 -13.53 -22.67 6.39
N GLN A 126 -12.87 -21.60 5.97
CA GLN A 126 -12.46 -21.32 4.60
C GLN A 126 -10.94 -21.24 4.42
N TRP A 127 -10.18 -21.12 5.51
CA TRP A 127 -8.72 -21.29 5.50
C TRP A 127 -8.17 -21.75 6.85
N ASN A 128 -6.97 -22.33 6.81
CA ASN A 128 -6.22 -22.66 8.02
C ASN A 128 -5.73 -21.37 8.69
N GLY A 129 -6.12 -21.14 9.94
CA GLY A 129 -5.87 -19.88 10.63
C GLY A 129 -7.06 -18.93 10.67
N GLN A 130 -8.24 -19.28 10.13
CA GLN A 130 -9.44 -18.46 10.27
C GLN A 130 -9.81 -18.30 11.76
N PRO A 131 -10.18 -17.09 12.24
CA PRO A 131 -10.66 -16.92 13.61
C PRO A 131 -11.89 -17.77 13.92
N ILE A 132 -11.87 -18.50 15.04
CA ILE A 132 -13.01 -19.33 15.52
C ILE A 132 -13.55 -18.89 16.88
N ALA A 133 -12.73 -18.17 17.66
CA ALA A 133 -13.14 -17.54 18.92
C ALA A 133 -12.21 -16.37 19.27
N LEU A 134 -12.68 -15.49 20.16
CA LEU A 134 -11.92 -14.41 20.77
C LEU A 134 -12.13 -14.45 22.28
N VAL A 135 -11.04 -14.42 23.06
CA VAL A 135 -11.08 -14.33 24.52
C VAL A 135 -10.72 -12.92 24.95
N LEU A 136 -11.50 -12.33 25.86
CA LEU A 136 -11.15 -11.11 26.58
C LEU A 136 -10.80 -11.44 28.04
N ALA A 137 -9.71 -10.88 28.56
CA ALA A 137 -9.35 -10.99 29.97
C ALA A 137 -8.70 -9.70 30.51
N GLU A 138 -8.56 -9.61 31.83
CA GLU A 138 -7.95 -8.45 32.52
C GLU A 138 -6.48 -8.22 32.15
N THR A 139 -5.77 -9.28 31.75
CA THR A 139 -4.38 -9.25 31.27
C THR A 139 -4.20 -10.06 29.99
N LEU A 140 -3.15 -9.75 29.23
CA LEU A 140 -2.83 -10.50 28.01
C LEU A 140 -2.45 -11.95 28.31
N GLU A 141 -1.77 -12.19 29.43
CA GLU A 141 -1.36 -13.52 29.90
C GLU A 141 -2.58 -14.39 30.22
N GLN A 142 -3.58 -13.84 30.92
CA GLN A 142 -4.84 -14.53 31.18
C GLN A 142 -5.60 -14.82 29.88
N ALA A 143 -5.69 -13.86 28.96
CA ALA A 143 -6.36 -14.06 27.67
C ALA A 143 -5.69 -15.17 26.86
N ASN A 144 -4.35 -15.19 26.82
CA ASN A 144 -3.57 -16.21 26.13
C ASN A 144 -3.72 -17.59 26.77
N HIS A 145 -3.72 -17.66 28.10
CA HIS A 145 -3.95 -18.90 28.84
C HIS A 145 -5.35 -19.46 28.58
N ALA A 146 -6.40 -18.65 28.78
CA ALA A 146 -7.77 -19.06 28.54
C ALA A 146 -8.02 -19.46 27.08
N ARG A 147 -7.43 -18.76 26.11
CA ARG A 147 -7.45 -19.18 24.70
C ARG A 147 -6.92 -20.60 24.51
N SER A 148 -5.87 -21.00 25.23
CA SER A 148 -5.29 -22.36 25.13
C SER A 148 -6.20 -23.48 25.66
N LEU A 149 -7.23 -23.12 26.43
CA LEU A 149 -8.21 -24.06 26.98
C LEU A 149 -9.38 -24.34 26.02
N ILE A 150 -9.52 -23.56 24.94
CA ILE A 150 -10.58 -23.75 23.94
C ILE A 150 -10.30 -25.02 23.13
N ARG A 151 -11.28 -25.91 23.04
CA ARG A 151 -11.19 -27.15 22.27
C ARG A 151 -12.18 -27.13 21.12
N ALA A 152 -11.70 -27.37 19.91
CA ALA A 152 -12.53 -27.41 18.71
C ALA A 152 -12.31 -28.72 17.94
N THR A 153 -13.38 -29.28 17.38
CA THR A 153 -13.32 -30.36 16.38
C THR A 153 -13.98 -29.91 15.09
N TYR A 154 -13.58 -30.51 13.98
CA TYR A 154 -14.02 -30.10 12.64
C TYR A 154 -14.53 -31.28 11.83
N GLU A 155 -15.56 -31.02 11.03
CA GLU A 155 -15.86 -31.83 9.85
C GLU A 155 -15.10 -31.23 8.67
N THR A 156 -13.98 -31.87 8.31
CA THR A 156 -13.10 -31.39 7.22
C THR A 156 -13.75 -31.59 5.86
N ALA A 157 -13.60 -30.60 4.97
CA ALA A 157 -13.95 -30.71 3.55
C ALA A 157 -12.67 -30.76 2.69
N PRO A 158 -12.73 -31.33 1.47
CA PRO A 158 -11.62 -31.23 0.52
C PRO A 158 -11.20 -29.78 0.29
N ALA A 159 -9.89 -29.53 0.36
CA ALA A 159 -9.28 -28.22 0.22
C ALA A 159 -8.10 -28.30 -0.76
N VAL A 160 -8.01 -27.32 -1.66
CA VAL A 160 -6.91 -27.12 -2.60
C VAL A 160 -5.92 -26.18 -1.94
N THR A 161 -4.84 -26.71 -1.40
CA THR A 161 -3.80 -25.92 -0.69
C THR A 161 -2.47 -25.87 -1.44
N SER A 162 -2.34 -26.66 -2.50
CA SER A 162 -1.16 -26.68 -3.37
C SER A 162 -1.37 -25.73 -4.56
N PHE A 163 -0.45 -24.78 -4.74
CA PHE A 163 -0.46 -23.92 -5.92
C PHE A 163 -0.25 -24.73 -7.23
N GLU A 164 0.57 -25.78 -7.17
CA GLU A 164 0.83 -26.67 -8.31
C GLU A 164 -0.41 -27.45 -8.75
N GLU A 165 -1.26 -27.84 -7.80
CA GLU A 165 -2.55 -28.48 -8.10
C GLU A 165 -3.55 -27.44 -8.63
N ALA A 166 -3.66 -26.30 -7.95
CA ALA A 166 -4.62 -25.25 -8.28
C ALA A 166 -4.43 -24.70 -9.70
N LYS A 167 -3.18 -24.53 -10.15
CA LYS A 167 -2.90 -23.93 -11.46
C LYS A 167 -3.38 -24.76 -12.65
N ALA A 168 -3.61 -26.06 -12.47
CA ALA A 168 -4.24 -26.90 -13.50
C ALA A 168 -5.67 -26.44 -13.84
N HIS A 169 -6.32 -25.75 -12.90
CA HIS A 169 -7.66 -25.19 -13.02
C HIS A 169 -7.67 -23.66 -13.07
N ALA A 170 -6.54 -23.03 -13.42
CA ALA A 170 -6.43 -21.58 -13.45
C ALA A 170 -7.48 -20.95 -14.36
N ARG A 171 -7.97 -19.77 -14.00
CA ARG A 171 -8.97 -19.02 -14.76
C ARG A 171 -8.44 -17.64 -15.11
N GLN A 172 -9.00 -17.02 -16.14
CA GLN A 172 -8.74 -15.61 -16.38
C GLN A 172 -9.44 -14.78 -15.28
N PRO A 173 -8.76 -13.85 -14.61
CA PRO A 173 -9.41 -12.94 -13.67
C PRO A 173 -10.21 -11.87 -14.42
N GLU A 174 -11.15 -11.24 -13.74
CA GLU A 174 -11.80 -10.02 -14.22
C GLU A 174 -10.79 -8.86 -14.32
N PRO A 175 -11.07 -7.84 -15.14
CA PRO A 175 -10.27 -6.61 -15.15
C PRO A 175 -10.13 -6.02 -13.76
N PHE A 176 -8.92 -5.60 -13.41
CA PHE A 176 -8.60 -5.09 -12.08
C PHE A 176 -7.78 -3.80 -12.16
N LEU A 177 -8.18 -2.78 -11.41
CA LEU A 177 -7.56 -1.44 -11.42
C LEU A 177 -7.39 -0.86 -12.84
N GLY A 178 -8.40 -1.06 -13.70
CA GLY A 178 -8.42 -0.56 -15.08
C GLY A 178 -7.46 -1.29 -16.03
N ARG A 179 -6.99 -2.48 -15.66
CA ARG A 179 -6.10 -3.31 -16.50
C ARG A 179 -6.81 -4.56 -16.98
N GLU A 180 -6.71 -4.80 -18.28
CA GLU A 180 -7.13 -6.04 -18.90
C GLU A 180 -6.16 -7.18 -18.52
N PRO A 181 -6.67 -8.40 -18.28
CA PRO A 181 -5.84 -9.54 -17.90
C PRO A 181 -4.99 -10.08 -19.07
N VAL A 182 -5.32 -9.71 -20.31
CA VAL A 182 -4.64 -10.18 -21.52
C VAL A 182 -4.43 -9.03 -22.50
N THR A 183 -3.27 -9.00 -23.15
CA THR A 183 -2.95 -8.07 -24.24
C THR A 183 -2.16 -8.81 -25.32
N ARG A 184 -2.63 -8.77 -26.57
CA ARG A 184 -1.98 -9.41 -27.72
C ARG A 184 -1.78 -8.44 -28.87
N ILE A 185 -0.58 -8.43 -29.43
CA ILE A 185 -0.19 -7.62 -30.59
C ILE A 185 0.60 -8.52 -31.53
N GLY A 186 0.12 -8.68 -32.77
CA GLY A 186 0.73 -9.63 -33.71
C GLY A 186 0.64 -11.09 -33.24
N ASP A 187 1.50 -11.95 -33.78
CA ASP A 187 1.63 -13.37 -33.40
C ASP A 187 3.00 -13.61 -32.76
N ALA A 188 3.04 -13.54 -31.43
CA ALA A 188 4.28 -13.61 -30.67
C ALA A 188 4.91 -15.01 -30.66
N GLU A 189 4.13 -16.08 -30.75
CA GLU A 189 4.67 -17.45 -30.80
C GLU A 189 5.33 -17.72 -32.16
N VAL A 190 4.71 -17.27 -33.26
CA VAL A 190 5.33 -17.37 -34.60
C VAL A 190 6.60 -16.53 -34.67
N ALA A 191 6.58 -15.30 -34.15
CA ALA A 191 7.75 -14.44 -34.12
C ALA A 191 8.88 -15.01 -33.24
N LEU A 192 8.55 -15.61 -32.09
CA LEU A 192 9.50 -16.29 -31.22
C LEU A 192 10.17 -17.48 -31.94
N ALA A 193 9.39 -18.31 -32.64
CA ALA A 193 9.91 -19.46 -33.37
C ALA A 193 10.82 -19.08 -34.55
N ALA A 194 10.60 -17.90 -35.15
CA ALA A 194 11.41 -17.38 -36.24
C ALA A 194 12.68 -16.63 -35.78
N ALA A 195 12.79 -16.29 -34.49
CA ALA A 195 13.87 -15.46 -33.98
C ALA A 195 15.21 -16.20 -33.97
N PRO A 196 16.31 -15.59 -34.47
CA PRO A 196 17.63 -16.23 -34.46
C PRO A 196 18.22 -16.38 -33.05
N PHE A 197 17.82 -15.53 -32.10
CA PHE A 197 18.14 -15.66 -30.69
C PHE A 197 16.87 -15.64 -29.86
N ALA A 198 16.75 -16.56 -28.91
CA ALA A 198 15.59 -16.62 -28.05
C ALA A 198 15.92 -17.12 -26.65
N VAL A 199 15.09 -16.75 -25.69
CA VAL A 199 14.93 -17.40 -24.38
C VAL A 199 13.45 -17.75 -24.21
N ASP A 200 13.17 -18.88 -23.55
CA ASP A 200 11.83 -19.29 -23.14
C ASP A 200 11.98 -20.03 -21.82
N ALA A 201 11.58 -19.39 -20.73
CA ALA A 201 11.85 -19.87 -19.38
C ALA A 201 10.66 -19.62 -18.44
N VAL A 202 10.57 -20.45 -17.40
CA VAL A 202 9.55 -20.33 -16.35
C VAL A 202 10.21 -19.89 -15.05
N TYR A 203 9.76 -18.75 -14.53
CA TYR A 203 10.20 -18.14 -13.29
C TYR A 203 9.12 -18.29 -12.23
N ARG A 204 9.52 -18.56 -10.98
CA ARG A 204 8.60 -18.73 -9.86
C ARG A 204 8.99 -17.84 -8.70
N THR A 205 8.00 -17.30 -8.01
CA THR A 205 8.19 -16.56 -6.75
C THR A 205 7.28 -17.15 -5.67
N PRO A 206 7.76 -17.31 -4.43
CA PRO A 206 6.92 -17.78 -3.34
C PRO A 206 5.91 -16.69 -2.91
N GLY A 207 4.96 -17.07 -2.06
CA GLY A 207 4.17 -16.11 -1.31
C GLY A 207 5.05 -15.35 -0.31
N HIS A 208 4.73 -14.09 -0.04
CA HIS A 208 5.50 -13.24 0.88
C HIS A 208 4.60 -12.62 1.95
N ASN A 209 5.10 -12.56 3.19
CA ASN A 209 4.49 -11.77 4.25
C ASN A 209 5.25 -10.45 4.44
N HIS A 210 4.53 -9.37 4.71
CA HIS A 210 5.07 -8.02 4.84
C HIS A 210 6.08 -7.84 5.96
N SER A 211 5.96 -8.64 7.02
CA SER A 211 6.89 -8.64 8.16
C SER A 211 7.17 -7.25 8.73
N ALA A 212 6.15 -6.38 8.78
CA ALA A 212 6.24 -5.08 9.45
C ALA A 212 6.68 -5.25 10.91
N ILE A 213 7.56 -4.36 11.41
CA ILE A 213 8.12 -4.51 12.76
C ILE A 213 7.02 -4.44 13.82
N GLU A 214 6.05 -3.54 13.65
CA GLU A 214 4.83 -3.49 14.45
C GLU A 214 3.80 -4.49 13.88
N PRO A 215 3.43 -5.54 14.64
CA PRO A 215 2.30 -6.41 14.28
C PRO A 215 1.00 -5.62 14.14
N HIS A 216 -0.01 -6.21 13.51
CA HIS A 216 -1.34 -5.59 13.49
C HIS A 216 -1.93 -5.56 14.89
N ALA A 217 -2.41 -4.39 15.29
CA ALA A 217 -2.98 -4.17 16.59
C ALA A 217 -4.04 -3.07 16.51
N VAL A 218 -5.00 -3.14 17.43
CA VAL A 218 -6.04 -2.14 17.59
C VAL A 218 -6.41 -2.00 19.07
N THR A 219 -6.68 -0.78 19.50
CA THR A 219 -7.34 -0.48 20.77
C THR A 219 -8.68 0.19 20.47
N VAL A 220 -9.79 -0.40 20.92
CA VAL A 220 -11.15 -0.01 20.53
C VAL A 220 -12.02 0.23 21.75
N ALA A 221 -12.91 1.22 21.68
CA ALA A 221 -13.97 1.45 22.67
C ALA A 221 -15.27 1.88 21.99
N TRP A 222 -16.38 1.74 22.72
CA TRP A 222 -17.66 2.33 22.34
C TRP A 222 -18.01 3.44 23.32
N GLU A 223 -18.32 4.62 22.80
CA GLU A 223 -18.76 5.79 23.57
C GLU A 223 -20.20 6.13 23.15
N GLY A 224 -21.17 5.62 23.90
CA GLY A 224 -22.56 5.62 23.43
C GLY A 224 -22.68 4.76 22.17
N ASP A 225 -23.13 5.37 21.08
CA ASP A 225 -23.26 4.72 19.77
C ASP A 225 -22.02 4.90 18.87
N ASP A 226 -21.03 5.68 19.32
CA ASP A 226 -19.83 5.99 18.54
C ASP A 226 -18.74 4.94 18.79
N LEU A 227 -18.03 4.57 17.72
CA LEU A 227 -16.94 3.62 17.72
C LEU A 227 -15.60 4.36 17.68
N ILE A 228 -14.81 4.24 18.75
CA ILE A 228 -13.47 4.82 18.88
C ILE A 228 -12.41 3.76 18.58
N VAL A 229 -11.50 4.05 17.64
CA VAL A 229 -10.49 3.11 17.17
C VAL A 229 -9.12 3.77 17.13
N HIS A 230 -8.17 3.22 17.88
CA HIS A 230 -6.74 3.48 17.71
C HIS A 230 -6.11 2.29 16.99
N GLY A 231 -5.80 2.46 15.71
CA GLY A 231 -5.33 1.40 14.82
C GLY A 231 -4.00 1.72 14.18
N ALA A 232 -3.50 0.76 13.41
CA ALA A 232 -2.31 0.92 12.57
C ALA A 232 -2.78 0.86 11.11
N GLU A 233 -3.14 2.02 10.55
CA GLU A 233 -3.89 2.10 9.28
C GLU A 233 -3.11 2.77 8.14
N GLN A 234 -3.27 2.23 6.93
CA GLN A 234 -2.89 2.88 5.66
C GLN A 234 -4.00 3.76 5.07
N GLY A 235 -5.18 3.80 5.70
CA GLY A 235 -6.32 4.56 5.23
C GLY A 235 -7.33 4.82 6.36
N VAL A 236 -7.13 5.83 7.19
CA VAL A 236 -7.98 6.13 8.36
C VAL A 236 -9.44 6.39 7.98
N THR A 237 -9.69 7.18 6.92
CA THR A 237 -11.05 7.44 6.42
C THR A 237 -11.69 6.18 5.82
N HIS A 238 -10.90 5.32 5.18
CA HIS A 238 -11.38 4.07 4.61
C HIS A 238 -11.66 3.04 5.70
N ALA A 239 -10.82 2.99 6.74
CA ALA A 239 -11.04 2.15 7.90
C ALA A 239 -12.33 2.55 8.62
N ALA A 240 -12.56 3.85 8.82
CA ALA A 240 -13.79 4.37 9.38
C ALA A 240 -15.01 3.97 8.55
N GLY A 241 -14.99 4.22 7.24
CA GLY A 241 -16.09 3.86 6.35
C GLY A 241 -16.36 2.36 6.25
N THR A 242 -15.30 1.53 6.26
CA THR A 242 -15.42 0.07 6.25
C THR A 242 -16.05 -0.44 7.55
N LEU A 243 -15.58 0.03 8.70
CA LEU A 243 -16.14 -0.36 10.00
C LEU A 243 -17.57 0.16 10.17
N ALA A 244 -17.88 1.36 9.67
CA ALA A 244 -19.24 1.90 9.66
C ALA A 244 -20.18 0.98 8.86
N ALA A 245 -19.77 0.53 7.67
CA ALA A 245 -20.56 -0.42 6.88
C ALA A 245 -20.77 -1.76 7.61
N VAL A 246 -19.72 -2.31 8.23
CA VAL A 246 -19.78 -3.58 8.99
C VAL A 246 -20.78 -3.49 10.15
N PHE A 247 -20.77 -2.39 10.90
CA PHE A 247 -21.62 -2.22 12.09
C PHE A 247 -22.94 -1.48 11.84
N GLY A 248 -23.22 -1.08 10.59
CA GLY A 248 -24.44 -0.35 10.23
C GLY A 248 -24.52 1.05 10.83
N LEU A 249 -23.37 1.73 10.94
CA LEU A 249 -23.25 3.09 11.48
C LEU A 249 -23.13 4.13 10.37
N ALA A 250 -23.37 5.40 10.69
CA ALA A 250 -22.93 6.49 9.84
C ALA A 250 -21.39 6.63 9.90
N PRO A 251 -20.71 7.01 8.79
CA PRO A 251 -19.25 7.15 8.76
C PRO A 251 -18.70 8.07 9.85
N GLU A 252 -19.43 9.12 10.22
CA GLU A 252 -19.03 10.12 11.22
C GLU A 252 -19.09 9.58 12.66
N GLN A 253 -19.77 8.45 12.89
CA GLN A 253 -19.81 7.76 14.19
C GLN A 253 -18.59 6.86 14.41
N VAL A 254 -17.70 6.74 13.42
CA VAL A 254 -16.50 5.90 13.52
C VAL A 254 -15.24 6.77 13.48
N HIS A 255 -14.60 6.86 14.64
CA HIS A 255 -13.44 7.72 14.87
C HIS A 255 -12.17 6.87 14.86
N VAL A 256 -11.44 6.87 13.75
CA VAL A 256 -10.19 6.12 13.60
C VAL A 256 -9.01 7.07 13.72
N THR A 257 -8.04 6.69 14.57
CA THR A 257 -6.75 7.37 14.67
C THR A 257 -5.59 6.41 14.49
N SER A 258 -4.57 6.85 13.77
CA SER A 258 -3.36 6.10 13.41
C SER A 258 -2.19 7.07 13.14
N PRO A 259 -1.70 7.79 14.17
CA PRO A 259 -0.64 8.80 13.98
C PRO A 259 0.72 8.18 13.65
N TYR A 260 1.00 6.96 14.12
CA TYR A 260 2.24 6.25 13.80
C TYR A 260 1.96 4.79 13.47
N VAL A 261 2.58 4.31 12.40
CA VAL A 261 2.49 2.91 11.97
C VAL A 261 3.91 2.35 11.81
N GLY A 262 4.22 1.24 12.47
CA GLY A 262 5.51 0.58 12.45
C GLY A 262 5.69 -0.31 11.21
N GLY A 263 5.47 0.27 10.03
CA GLY A 263 5.53 -0.39 8.74
C GLY A 263 4.18 -0.94 8.29
N GLY A 264 3.79 -0.62 7.05
CA GLY A 264 2.56 -1.13 6.43
C GLY A 264 2.83 -2.05 5.24
N PHE A 265 3.60 -1.54 4.27
CA PHE A 265 4.02 -2.26 3.06
C PHE A 265 2.86 -2.82 2.21
N GLY A 266 1.62 -2.37 2.42
CA GLY A 266 0.41 -2.85 1.78
C GLY A 266 -0.56 -3.60 2.71
N ALA A 267 -0.11 -4.05 3.89
CA ALA A 267 -0.88 -4.95 4.76
C ALA A 267 -1.90 -4.28 5.70
N LYS A 268 -1.76 -2.99 5.97
CA LYS A 268 -2.45 -2.28 7.07
C LYS A 268 -3.79 -1.69 6.59
N GLY A 269 -4.65 -2.57 6.08
CA GLY A 269 -6.08 -2.28 5.85
C GLY A 269 -6.95 -2.89 6.95
N VAL A 270 -8.27 -2.90 6.75
CA VAL A 270 -9.20 -3.47 7.74
C VAL A 270 -9.25 -4.98 7.61
N TRP A 271 -8.75 -5.68 8.63
CA TRP A 271 -8.85 -7.14 8.77
C TRP A 271 -9.72 -7.54 9.97
N ASP A 272 -9.99 -8.84 10.08
CA ASP A 272 -10.86 -9.44 11.10
C ASP A 272 -10.57 -8.96 12.52
N HIS A 273 -9.31 -8.69 12.88
CA HIS A 273 -8.97 -8.21 14.23
C HIS A 273 -9.64 -6.88 14.61
N HIS A 274 -9.88 -5.97 13.65
CA HIS A 274 -10.65 -4.74 13.91
C HIS A 274 -12.09 -5.07 14.27
N VAL A 275 -12.73 -5.91 13.44
CA VAL A 275 -14.13 -6.30 13.57
C VAL A 275 -14.34 -7.08 14.87
N LEU A 276 -13.44 -8.03 15.17
CA LEU A 276 -13.44 -8.81 16.40
C LEU A 276 -13.30 -7.92 17.63
N ALA A 277 -12.33 -7.00 17.65
CA ALA A 277 -12.12 -6.11 18.78
C ALA A 277 -13.31 -5.17 19.00
N ALA A 278 -13.86 -4.59 17.94
CA ALA A 278 -15.02 -3.72 18.02
C ALA A 278 -16.29 -4.46 18.49
N ALA A 279 -16.58 -5.64 17.94
CA ALA A 279 -17.71 -6.46 18.38
C ALA A 279 -17.59 -6.86 19.86
N ALA A 280 -16.39 -7.30 20.27
CA ALA A 280 -16.16 -7.74 21.64
C ALA A 280 -16.16 -6.57 22.64
N ALA A 281 -15.65 -5.39 22.26
CA ALA A 281 -15.75 -4.18 23.07
C ALA A 281 -17.20 -3.79 23.32
N LYS A 282 -18.06 -3.91 22.29
CA LYS A 282 -19.50 -3.64 22.41
C LYS A 282 -20.16 -4.60 23.39
N MET A 283 -19.89 -5.90 23.27
CA MET A 283 -20.45 -6.93 24.14
C MET A 283 -19.99 -6.79 25.60
N ALA A 284 -18.71 -6.47 25.80
CA ALA A 284 -18.14 -6.36 27.14
C ALA A 284 -18.46 -5.02 27.84
N GLY A 285 -18.87 -3.99 27.08
CA GLY A 285 -19.03 -2.64 27.61
C GLY A 285 -17.71 -2.05 28.14
N ARG A 286 -16.58 -2.50 27.58
CA ARG A 286 -15.22 -2.14 28.03
C ARG A 286 -14.31 -1.89 26.83
N PRO A 287 -13.33 -0.99 26.93
CA PRO A 287 -12.30 -0.88 25.91
C PRO A 287 -11.53 -2.19 25.74
N VAL A 288 -11.17 -2.53 24.49
CA VAL A 288 -10.48 -3.77 24.14
C VAL A 288 -9.19 -3.44 23.39
N ARG A 289 -8.07 -4.00 23.83
CA ARG A 289 -6.83 -4.05 23.05
C ARG A 289 -6.64 -5.45 22.47
N LEU A 290 -6.54 -5.53 21.14
CA LEU A 290 -6.16 -6.72 20.41
C LEU A 290 -4.87 -6.45 19.64
N ALA A 291 -3.76 -7.05 20.08
CA ALA A 291 -2.51 -7.08 19.33
C ALA A 291 -2.26 -8.50 18.84
N LEU A 292 -2.11 -8.68 17.53
CA LEU A 292 -1.81 -9.99 16.97
C LEU A 292 -0.37 -10.41 17.32
N SER A 293 -0.20 -11.69 17.66
CA SER A 293 1.13 -12.30 17.64
C SER A 293 1.67 -12.33 16.20
N ARG A 294 2.98 -12.53 16.02
CA ARG A 294 3.56 -12.69 14.68
C ARG A 294 2.90 -13.83 13.90
N GLU A 295 2.64 -14.94 14.57
CA GLU A 295 1.87 -16.07 14.03
C GLU A 295 0.44 -15.64 13.63
N GLY A 296 -0.23 -14.87 14.49
CA GLY A 296 -1.58 -14.36 14.24
C GLY A 296 -1.65 -13.46 13.00
N VAL A 297 -0.61 -12.66 12.74
CA VAL A 297 -0.50 -11.87 11.50
C VAL A 297 -0.52 -12.80 10.28
N SER A 298 0.26 -13.89 10.27
CA SER A 298 0.26 -14.84 9.14
C SER A 298 -1.04 -15.62 8.96
N ARG A 299 -1.94 -15.61 9.96
CA ARG A 299 -3.24 -16.30 9.93
C ARG A 299 -4.40 -15.41 9.48
N ILE A 300 -4.37 -14.13 9.84
CA ILE A 300 -5.46 -13.18 9.58
C ILE A 300 -5.13 -12.24 8.42
N VAL A 301 -3.86 -11.90 8.22
CA VAL A 301 -3.45 -10.85 7.29
C VAL A 301 -2.84 -11.50 6.04
N GLY A 302 -3.45 -11.18 4.90
CA GLY A 302 -2.99 -11.61 3.58
C GLY A 302 -1.55 -11.18 3.26
N GLY A 303 -0.92 -11.90 2.34
CA GLY A 303 0.40 -11.60 1.79
C GLY A 303 0.37 -11.43 0.28
N ARG A 304 1.57 -11.25 -0.31
CA ARG A 304 1.74 -11.35 -1.77
C ARG A 304 1.55 -12.80 -2.21
N ALA A 305 0.86 -12.98 -3.33
CA ALA A 305 0.64 -14.29 -3.93
C ALA A 305 1.94 -14.93 -4.47
N ALA A 306 1.96 -16.26 -4.49
CA ALA A 306 2.91 -17.01 -5.29
C ALA A 306 2.61 -16.83 -6.79
N THR A 307 3.65 -16.87 -7.63
CA THR A 307 3.51 -16.75 -9.08
C THR A 307 4.34 -17.79 -9.82
N GLU A 308 3.86 -18.19 -11.00
CA GLU A 308 4.59 -18.91 -12.03
C GLU A 308 4.44 -18.15 -13.34
N GLN A 309 5.55 -17.72 -13.93
CA GLN A 309 5.61 -16.78 -15.04
C GLN A 309 6.45 -17.39 -16.17
N ARG A 310 5.86 -17.63 -17.34
CA ARG A 310 6.60 -17.88 -18.58
C ARG A 310 7.02 -16.55 -19.17
N VAL A 311 8.31 -16.36 -19.35
CA VAL A 311 8.87 -15.24 -20.09
C VAL A 311 9.65 -15.80 -21.27
N ALA A 312 9.19 -15.46 -22.48
CA ALA A 312 9.86 -15.83 -23.71
C ALA A 312 10.11 -14.61 -24.58
N ILE A 313 11.34 -14.46 -25.06
CA ILE A 313 11.79 -13.27 -25.79
C ILE A 313 12.55 -13.74 -27.02
N GLY A 314 12.12 -13.32 -28.20
CA GLY A 314 12.78 -13.55 -29.48
C GLY A 314 13.43 -12.25 -29.98
N ALA A 315 14.70 -12.33 -30.38
CA ALA A 315 15.48 -11.17 -30.81
C ALA A 315 16.31 -11.41 -32.07
N GLN A 316 16.53 -10.33 -32.81
CA GLN A 316 17.46 -10.27 -33.93
C GLN A 316 18.92 -10.20 -33.46
N PRO A 317 19.92 -10.43 -34.34
CA PRO A 317 21.33 -10.34 -33.97
C PRO A 317 21.76 -8.95 -33.48
N ASP A 318 21.02 -7.90 -33.85
CA ASP A 318 21.22 -6.53 -33.35
C ASP A 318 20.60 -6.31 -31.96
N GLY A 319 19.94 -7.31 -31.38
CA GLY A 319 19.32 -7.28 -30.06
C GLY A 319 17.89 -6.72 -30.04
N ARG A 320 17.30 -6.32 -31.17
CA ARG A 320 15.91 -5.86 -31.20
C ARG A 320 14.94 -7.02 -30.98
N PHE A 321 13.93 -6.81 -30.13
CA PHE A 321 12.91 -7.81 -29.83
C PHE A 321 11.83 -7.87 -30.92
N ASP A 322 11.60 -9.06 -31.45
CA ASP A 322 10.49 -9.36 -32.37
C ASP A 322 9.31 -9.98 -31.63
N ALA A 323 9.56 -10.73 -30.57
CA ALA A 323 8.56 -11.38 -29.73
C ALA A 323 8.84 -11.13 -28.25
N LEU A 324 7.79 -10.79 -27.50
CA LEU A 324 7.83 -10.68 -26.04
C LEU A 324 6.56 -11.30 -25.45
N ILE A 325 6.71 -12.51 -24.93
CA ILE A 325 5.68 -13.27 -24.23
C ILE A 325 5.94 -13.15 -22.74
N HIS A 326 4.97 -12.65 -21.99
CA HIS A 326 4.98 -12.68 -20.54
C HIS A 326 3.61 -13.12 -20.04
N THR A 327 3.48 -14.42 -19.76
CA THR A 327 2.23 -15.05 -19.36
C THR A 327 2.41 -15.88 -18.11
N GLY A 328 1.35 -16.17 -17.37
CA GLY A 328 1.48 -17.07 -16.22
C GLY A 328 0.27 -17.17 -15.33
N VAL A 329 0.49 -17.71 -14.14
CA VAL A 329 -0.53 -17.95 -13.11
C VAL A 329 -0.09 -17.35 -11.78
N ALA A 330 -1.01 -16.70 -11.06
CA ALA A 330 -0.84 -16.31 -9.67
C ALA A 330 -1.83 -17.06 -8.77
N ALA A 331 -1.42 -17.37 -7.53
CA ALA A 331 -2.36 -17.86 -6.51
C ALA A 331 -3.34 -16.75 -6.11
N ILE A 332 -4.60 -17.11 -5.85
CA ILE A 332 -5.61 -16.22 -5.28
C ILE A 332 -6.47 -17.01 -4.29
N SER A 333 -6.95 -16.37 -3.23
CA SER A 333 -7.99 -16.99 -2.40
C SER A 333 -9.33 -16.98 -3.12
N ARG A 334 -10.18 -17.99 -2.90
CA ARG A 334 -11.56 -18.05 -3.45
C ARG A 334 -12.42 -16.84 -3.08
N HIS A 335 -12.06 -16.15 -2.00
CA HIS A 335 -12.77 -15.00 -1.47
C HIS A 335 -12.10 -13.66 -1.80
N SER A 336 -11.01 -13.69 -2.56
CA SER A 336 -10.26 -12.51 -2.95
C SER A 336 -10.59 -12.10 -4.39
N SER A 337 -10.61 -10.80 -4.63
CA SER A 337 -10.72 -10.17 -5.94
C SER A 337 -9.48 -9.36 -6.29
N LEU A 338 -8.33 -9.68 -5.67
CA LEU A 338 -7.07 -8.94 -5.80
C LEU A 338 -6.02 -9.80 -6.55
N PRO A 339 -6.05 -9.86 -7.89
CA PRO A 339 -5.03 -10.59 -8.65
C PRO A 339 -3.63 -9.95 -8.51
N GLU A 340 -2.58 -10.77 -8.46
CA GLU A 340 -1.18 -10.30 -8.54
C GLU A 340 -0.79 -10.07 -10.00
N ALA A 341 -0.90 -8.83 -10.47
CA ALA A 341 -0.69 -8.44 -11.87
C ALA A 341 0.80 -8.36 -12.27
N PHE A 342 1.53 -9.48 -12.21
CA PHE A 342 2.97 -9.53 -12.47
C PHE A 342 3.39 -9.11 -13.90
N THR A 343 2.47 -9.12 -14.86
CA THR A 343 2.75 -8.69 -16.24
C THR A 343 2.63 -7.19 -16.47
N ALA A 344 2.13 -6.43 -15.49
CA ALA A 344 1.68 -5.05 -15.63
C ALA A 344 2.74 -4.06 -16.15
N GLY A 345 4.02 -4.29 -15.84
CA GLY A 345 5.13 -3.42 -16.24
C GLY A 345 5.76 -3.75 -17.60
N THR A 346 5.56 -4.98 -18.10
CA THR A 346 6.24 -5.50 -19.30
C THR A 346 6.04 -4.64 -20.55
N PRO A 347 4.80 -4.33 -20.98
CA PRO A 347 4.62 -3.59 -22.22
C PRO A 347 5.20 -2.18 -22.15
N THR A 348 5.19 -1.56 -20.97
CA THR A 348 5.68 -0.19 -20.78
C THR A 348 7.22 -0.12 -20.71
N LEU A 349 7.88 -1.21 -20.32
CA LEU A 349 9.33 -1.22 -20.10
C LEU A 349 10.11 -1.47 -21.39
N TYR A 350 9.65 -2.37 -22.27
CA TYR A 350 10.37 -2.74 -23.50
C TYR A 350 9.47 -2.73 -24.73
N ARG A 351 10.03 -2.30 -25.87
CA ARG A 351 9.41 -2.49 -27.19
C ARG A 351 9.55 -3.94 -27.65
N SER A 352 8.61 -4.38 -28.49
CA SER A 352 8.68 -5.64 -29.22
C SER A 352 7.84 -5.54 -30.50
N GLY A 353 8.20 -6.29 -31.54
CA GLY A 353 7.37 -6.41 -32.75
C GLY A 353 6.02 -7.10 -32.51
N SER A 354 5.95 -7.94 -31.49
CA SER A 354 4.74 -8.66 -31.08
C SER A 354 4.72 -8.92 -29.57
N PHE A 355 3.51 -9.04 -29.02
CA PHE A 355 3.25 -9.28 -27.60
C PHE A 355 2.22 -10.39 -27.40
N ASP A 356 2.48 -11.26 -26.42
CA ASP A 356 1.45 -12.04 -25.74
C ASP A 356 1.64 -11.89 -24.23
N ILE A 357 0.82 -11.04 -23.64
CA ILE A 357 0.88 -10.68 -22.22
C ILE A 357 -0.39 -11.20 -21.56
N GLY A 358 -0.26 -11.98 -20.48
CA GLY A 358 -1.42 -12.66 -19.90
C GLY A 358 -1.28 -13.03 -18.44
N LEU A 359 -2.35 -12.83 -17.68
CA LEU A 359 -2.48 -13.32 -16.31
C LEU A 359 -3.65 -14.30 -16.20
N ARG A 360 -3.39 -15.42 -15.55
CA ARG A 360 -4.42 -16.30 -14.99
C ARG A 360 -4.27 -16.36 -13.46
N VAL A 361 -5.34 -16.73 -12.78
CA VAL A 361 -5.36 -16.93 -11.34
C VAL A 361 -5.80 -18.34 -10.99
N ALA A 362 -5.23 -18.90 -9.94
CA ALA A 362 -5.57 -20.23 -9.43
C ALA A 362 -6.12 -20.10 -8.00
N ASP A 363 -7.34 -20.59 -7.79
CA ASP A 363 -8.00 -20.53 -6.49
C ASP A 363 -7.36 -21.52 -5.51
N VAL A 364 -6.83 -21.00 -4.41
CA VAL A 364 -6.21 -21.74 -3.31
C VAL A 364 -6.99 -21.47 -2.02
N ASP A 365 -7.25 -22.50 -1.23
CA ASP A 365 -7.90 -22.43 0.09
C ASP A 365 -6.92 -21.87 1.13
N MET A 366 -6.69 -20.55 1.05
CA MET A 366 -5.79 -19.77 1.87
C MET A 366 -6.45 -18.45 2.31
N VAL A 367 -5.86 -17.82 3.33
CA VAL A 367 -6.22 -16.45 3.74
C VAL A 367 -6.26 -15.52 2.51
N PRO A 368 -7.26 -14.62 2.38
CA PRO A 368 -7.30 -13.66 1.29
C PRO A 368 -5.97 -12.93 1.13
N ASN A 369 -5.40 -12.96 -0.08
CA ASN A 369 -4.17 -12.25 -0.40
C ASN A 369 -4.40 -10.74 -0.44
N THR A 370 -3.34 -9.95 -0.38
CA THR A 370 -3.44 -8.48 -0.37
C THR A 370 -2.24 -7.82 -1.04
N PHE A 371 -2.30 -6.50 -1.19
CA PHE A 371 -1.21 -5.72 -1.74
C PHE A 371 0.07 -5.87 -0.92
N MET A 372 1.22 -6.00 -1.60
CA MET A 372 2.54 -5.85 -1.00
C MET A 372 3.36 -4.87 -1.87
N ARG A 373 4.22 -4.05 -1.23
CA ARG A 373 5.00 -2.97 -1.87
C ARG A 373 5.50 -3.34 -3.27
N ALA A 374 5.12 -2.54 -4.28
CA ALA A 374 5.19 -2.87 -5.71
C ALA A 374 4.34 -4.10 -6.11
N PRO A 375 2.99 -4.00 -6.06
CA PRO A 375 2.08 -5.11 -6.36
C PRO A 375 2.12 -5.49 -7.84
N GLY A 376 2.47 -6.73 -8.17
CA GLY A 376 2.74 -7.16 -9.54
C GLY A 376 4.19 -6.89 -9.94
N GLU A 377 4.62 -5.63 -9.99
CA GLU A 377 5.92 -5.27 -10.58
C GLU A 377 7.12 -5.92 -9.86
N ALA A 378 7.08 -6.11 -8.54
CA ALA A 378 8.21 -6.72 -7.82
C ALA A 378 8.54 -8.14 -8.32
N VAL A 379 7.51 -8.98 -8.47
CA VAL A 379 7.68 -10.37 -8.94
C VAL A 379 7.74 -10.44 -10.46
N GLY A 380 7.10 -9.51 -11.15
CA GLY A 380 7.11 -9.37 -12.61
C GLY A 380 8.44 -8.95 -13.19
N SER A 381 9.04 -7.89 -12.64
CA SER A 381 10.36 -7.41 -13.06
C SER A 381 11.44 -8.45 -12.77
N PHE A 382 11.32 -9.24 -11.69
CA PHE A 382 12.24 -10.37 -11.46
C PHE A 382 12.26 -11.34 -12.65
N ALA A 383 11.10 -11.80 -13.10
CA ALA A 383 11.01 -12.77 -14.20
C ALA A 383 11.47 -12.16 -15.53
N LEU A 384 10.99 -10.96 -15.85
CA LEU A 384 11.32 -10.25 -17.08
C LEU A 384 12.82 -9.94 -17.20
N GLU A 385 13.39 -9.34 -16.16
CA GLU A 385 14.79 -8.91 -16.17
C GLU A 385 15.76 -10.09 -16.16
N SER A 386 15.39 -11.20 -15.52
CA SER A 386 16.18 -12.44 -15.57
C SER A 386 16.22 -13.00 -16.99
N ALA A 387 15.08 -13.04 -17.68
CA ALA A 387 15.02 -13.51 -19.08
C ALA A 387 15.83 -12.61 -20.03
N ILE A 388 15.80 -11.28 -19.82
CA ILE A 388 16.59 -10.34 -20.62
C ILE A 388 18.10 -10.52 -20.38
N ASP A 389 18.52 -10.74 -19.14
CA ASP A 389 19.92 -11.06 -18.83
C ASP A 389 20.36 -12.37 -19.49
N GLU A 390 19.55 -13.42 -19.42
CA GLU A 390 19.83 -14.70 -20.10
C GLU A 390 19.89 -14.55 -21.62
N LEU A 391 19.02 -13.72 -22.20
CA LEU A 391 19.04 -13.40 -23.63
C LEU A 391 20.30 -12.61 -24.01
N ALA A 392 20.74 -11.66 -23.17
CA ALA A 392 21.96 -10.89 -23.39
C ALA A 392 23.19 -11.79 -23.46
N GLU A 393 23.30 -12.78 -22.56
CA GLU A 393 24.37 -13.77 -22.58
C GLU A 393 24.34 -14.63 -23.86
N ARG A 394 23.15 -15.04 -24.34
CA ARG A 394 23.01 -15.78 -25.62
C ARG A 394 23.40 -14.95 -26.84
N LEU A 395 23.11 -13.65 -26.82
CA LEU A 395 23.50 -12.69 -27.86
C LEU A 395 24.98 -12.30 -27.79
N GLY A 396 25.66 -12.56 -26.66
CA GLY A 396 26.98 -12.00 -26.38
C GLY A 396 26.95 -10.46 -26.30
N MET A 397 25.84 -9.89 -25.84
CA MET A 397 25.59 -8.45 -25.76
C MET A 397 25.68 -7.96 -24.32
N ASP A 398 26.17 -6.73 -24.14
CA ASP A 398 26.06 -6.07 -22.84
C ASP A 398 24.58 -5.93 -22.42
N PRO A 399 24.19 -6.34 -21.21
CA PRO A 399 22.78 -6.36 -20.82
C PRO A 399 22.20 -4.97 -20.57
N ILE A 400 23.01 -3.93 -20.33
CA ILE A 400 22.52 -2.54 -20.31
C ILE A 400 22.23 -2.08 -21.74
N GLU A 401 23.14 -2.35 -22.68
CA GLU A 401 22.96 -2.00 -24.09
C GLU A 401 21.74 -2.71 -24.71
N LEU A 402 21.52 -4.00 -24.41
CA LEU A 402 20.34 -4.73 -24.87
C LEU A 402 19.03 -4.04 -24.45
N ARG A 403 18.97 -3.54 -23.22
CA ARG A 403 17.81 -2.82 -22.69
C ARG A 403 17.64 -1.45 -23.34
N ILE A 404 18.72 -0.71 -23.53
CA ILE A 404 18.70 0.59 -24.24
C ILE A 404 18.19 0.40 -25.68
N ARG A 405 18.62 -0.65 -26.38
CA ARG A 405 18.14 -0.96 -27.74
C ARG A 405 16.66 -1.31 -27.80
N ASN A 406 16.06 -1.72 -26.68
CA ASN A 406 14.65 -2.06 -26.60
C ASN A 406 13.84 -1.05 -25.78
N GLU A 407 14.39 0.14 -25.53
CA GLU A 407 13.66 1.25 -24.95
C GLU A 407 12.55 1.71 -25.93
N PRO A 408 11.27 1.68 -25.54
CA PRO A 408 10.19 2.17 -26.38
C PRO A 408 10.13 3.70 -26.41
N GLU A 409 9.88 4.29 -27.59
CA GLU A 409 9.64 5.74 -27.73
C GLU A 409 8.24 6.16 -27.26
N ARG A 410 7.27 5.25 -27.38
CA ARG A 410 5.86 5.39 -27.00
C ARG A 410 5.41 4.12 -26.33
N ASP A 411 4.36 4.21 -25.52
CA ASP A 411 3.75 3.02 -24.93
C ASP A 411 3.34 2.03 -26.05
N PRO A 412 3.92 0.81 -26.09
CA PRO A 412 3.72 -0.13 -27.20
C PRO A 412 2.29 -0.66 -27.33
N THR A 413 1.47 -0.59 -26.28
CA THR A 413 0.10 -1.15 -26.30
C THR A 413 -0.95 -0.08 -26.60
N THR A 414 -0.68 1.17 -26.24
CA THR A 414 -1.63 2.29 -26.44
C THR A 414 -1.19 3.32 -27.48
N GLY A 415 0.09 3.33 -27.88
CA GLY A 415 0.69 4.32 -28.79
C GLY A 415 0.88 5.71 -28.16
N ARG A 416 0.57 5.88 -26.87
CA ARG A 416 0.66 7.15 -26.17
C ARG A 416 2.12 7.55 -25.96
N ALA A 417 2.40 8.84 -26.09
CA ALA A 417 3.70 9.38 -25.74
C ALA A 417 3.91 9.33 -24.22
N PHE A 418 5.13 9.06 -23.79
CA PHE A 418 5.52 9.20 -22.39
C PHE A 418 5.60 10.69 -22.03
N SER A 419 5.10 11.06 -20.86
CA SER A 419 5.21 12.44 -20.35
C SER A 419 6.64 12.81 -19.97
N SER A 420 7.40 11.86 -19.44
CA SER A 420 8.84 11.93 -19.20
C SER A 420 9.40 10.51 -19.21
N ARG A 421 10.64 10.35 -19.66
CA ARG A 421 11.30 9.05 -19.71
C ARG A 421 12.82 9.22 -19.69
N HIS A 422 13.44 8.74 -18.61
CA HIS A 422 14.87 8.96 -18.32
C HIS A 422 15.62 7.64 -18.06
N LEU A 423 15.08 6.49 -18.51
CA LEU A 423 15.71 5.19 -18.23
C LEU A 423 17.10 5.09 -18.86
N VAL A 424 17.28 5.53 -20.12
CA VAL A 424 18.59 5.51 -20.79
C VAL A 424 19.62 6.39 -20.07
N GLU A 425 19.20 7.57 -19.60
CA GLU A 425 20.03 8.46 -18.81
C GLU A 425 20.44 7.80 -17.48
N ALA A 426 19.49 7.21 -16.77
CA ALA A 426 19.73 6.48 -15.53
C ALA A 426 20.65 5.26 -15.73
N CYS A 427 20.48 4.51 -16.82
CA CYS A 427 21.34 3.39 -17.19
C CYS A 427 22.78 3.84 -17.40
N ARG A 428 23.01 4.89 -18.21
CA ARG A 428 24.36 5.38 -18.52
C ARG A 428 25.04 5.96 -17.28
N ALA A 429 24.34 6.82 -16.54
CA ALA A 429 24.87 7.41 -15.31
C ALA A 429 25.11 6.35 -14.22
N GLY A 430 24.21 5.37 -14.11
CA GLY A 430 24.35 4.25 -13.20
C GLY A 430 25.55 3.37 -13.55
N ALA A 431 25.72 3.02 -14.82
CA ALA A 431 26.84 2.23 -15.30
C ALA A 431 28.19 2.90 -15.00
N GLU A 432 28.32 4.19 -15.31
CA GLU A 432 29.53 4.98 -15.03
C GLU A 432 29.83 5.01 -13.52
N ARG A 433 28.86 5.38 -12.69
CA ARG A 433 29.06 5.54 -11.24
C ARG A 433 29.27 4.22 -10.51
N PHE A 434 28.64 3.16 -10.96
CA PHE A 434 28.82 1.82 -10.40
C PHE A 434 30.14 1.19 -10.87
N GLY A 435 30.72 1.73 -11.94
CA GLY A 435 31.96 1.23 -12.54
C GLY A 435 31.74 -0.07 -13.31
N TRP A 436 30.72 -0.05 -14.17
CA TRP A 436 30.26 -1.17 -14.97
C TRP A 436 31.31 -1.69 -15.95
N GLU A 437 32.30 -0.87 -16.33
CA GLU A 437 33.43 -1.29 -17.17
C GLU A 437 34.21 -2.47 -16.57
N ARG A 438 34.10 -2.69 -15.25
CA ARG A 438 34.70 -3.84 -14.56
C ARG A 438 33.90 -5.13 -14.72
N ARG A 439 32.67 -5.09 -15.28
CA ARG A 439 31.86 -6.28 -15.53
C ARG A 439 32.51 -7.06 -16.66
N GLY A 440 33.15 -8.18 -16.31
CA GLY A 440 33.57 -9.15 -17.30
C GLY A 440 32.36 -9.69 -18.07
N ALA A 441 32.48 -9.81 -19.38
CA ALA A 441 31.43 -10.36 -20.25
C ALA A 441 31.19 -11.86 -20.04
N THR A 442 32.10 -12.56 -19.36
CA THR A 442 31.99 -14.00 -19.11
C THR A 442 31.53 -14.24 -17.67
N PRO A 443 30.41 -14.96 -17.47
CA PRO A 443 29.95 -15.35 -16.13
C PRO A 443 31.05 -16.06 -15.34
N ARG A 444 31.09 -15.83 -14.02
CA ARG A 444 32.08 -16.42 -13.09
C ARG A 444 33.55 -16.10 -13.39
N ALA A 445 33.85 -15.11 -14.24
CA ALA A 445 35.22 -14.75 -14.58
C ALA A 445 35.99 -14.05 -13.44
N ARG A 446 35.29 -13.33 -12.55
CA ARG A 446 35.92 -12.66 -11.40
C ARG A 446 35.80 -13.52 -10.15
N ARG A 447 36.96 -13.90 -9.60
CA ARG A 447 37.09 -14.65 -8.34
C ARG A 447 38.06 -13.97 -7.40
N GLU A 448 37.68 -13.84 -6.14
CA GLU A 448 38.52 -13.33 -5.07
C GLU A 448 38.54 -14.35 -3.92
N GLY A 449 39.66 -15.07 -3.79
CA GLY A 449 39.75 -16.22 -2.88
C GLY A 449 38.74 -17.30 -3.24
N GLU A 450 37.78 -17.55 -2.35
CA GLU A 450 36.70 -18.53 -2.54
C GLU A 450 35.43 -17.92 -3.13
N TRP A 451 35.35 -16.59 -3.24
CA TRP A 451 34.15 -15.87 -3.67
C TRP A 451 34.13 -15.65 -5.17
N LEU A 452 32.98 -15.91 -5.79
CA LEU A 452 32.67 -15.46 -7.15
C LEU A 452 31.89 -14.16 -7.06
N ILE A 453 32.39 -13.14 -7.77
CA ILE A 453 31.85 -11.79 -7.68
C ILE A 453 31.23 -11.43 -9.03
N GLY A 454 29.93 -11.13 -9.03
CA GLY A 454 29.17 -10.71 -10.19
C GLY A 454 28.70 -9.26 -10.07
N MET A 455 28.43 -8.64 -11.22
CA MET A 455 27.71 -7.37 -11.33
C MET A 455 26.55 -7.57 -12.29
N GLY A 456 25.35 -7.20 -11.84
CA GLY A 456 24.10 -7.34 -12.58
C GLY A 456 23.35 -6.01 -12.64
N PHE A 457 22.42 -5.94 -13.58
CA PHE A 457 21.57 -4.78 -13.78
C PHE A 457 20.13 -5.26 -14.00
N ALA A 458 19.18 -4.51 -13.46
CA ALA A 458 17.76 -4.72 -13.71
C ALA A 458 17.08 -3.36 -13.83
N ALA A 459 16.19 -3.23 -14.81
CA ALA A 459 15.28 -2.11 -14.92
C ALA A 459 13.93 -2.44 -14.28
N THR A 460 13.19 -1.42 -13.86
CA THR A 460 11.82 -1.56 -13.39
C THR A 460 11.03 -0.32 -13.76
N THR A 461 9.71 -0.48 -13.84
CA THR A 461 8.75 0.61 -13.91
C THR A 461 7.74 0.47 -12.78
N PHE A 462 7.07 1.55 -12.41
CA PHE A 462 5.94 1.53 -11.49
C PHE A 462 4.97 2.63 -11.90
N PRO A 463 3.65 2.40 -11.92
CA PRO A 463 2.70 3.40 -12.36
C PRO A 463 2.75 4.65 -11.47
N TYR A 464 2.75 5.82 -12.11
CA TYR A 464 2.50 7.08 -11.42
C TYR A 464 1.01 7.37 -11.41
N VAL A 465 0.44 7.48 -10.22
CA VAL A 465 -0.98 7.78 -10.02
C VAL A 465 -1.15 8.91 -9.01
N ARG A 466 -2.25 9.66 -9.14
CA ARG A 466 -2.78 10.56 -8.10
C ARG A 466 -4.19 10.10 -7.80
N PHE A 467 -4.46 9.72 -6.57
CA PHE A 467 -5.81 9.29 -6.19
C PHE A 467 -6.72 10.52 -6.04
N PRO A 468 -7.97 10.41 -6.50
CA PRO A 468 -8.98 11.45 -6.31
C PRO A 468 -9.39 11.58 -4.83
N GLY A 469 -10.17 12.60 -4.50
CA GLY A 469 -10.74 12.77 -3.17
C GLY A 469 -9.80 13.40 -2.13
N GLY A 470 -8.68 13.98 -2.57
CA GLY A 470 -7.80 14.75 -1.70
C GLY A 470 -8.41 16.10 -1.31
N ALA A 471 -8.36 16.41 -0.02
CA ALA A 471 -8.73 17.70 0.54
C ALA A 471 -7.75 18.07 1.66
N ALA A 472 -7.55 19.36 1.87
CA ALA A 472 -6.75 19.89 2.97
C ALA A 472 -7.46 21.09 3.58
N ARG A 473 -7.24 21.32 4.87
CA ARG A 473 -7.63 22.56 5.54
C ARG A 473 -6.37 23.26 6.02
N ILE A 474 -6.30 24.57 5.76
CA ILE A 474 -5.22 25.44 6.22
C ILE A 474 -5.83 26.46 7.17
N THR A 475 -5.25 26.61 8.35
CA THR A 475 -5.60 27.66 9.30
C THR A 475 -4.37 28.49 9.59
N LEU A 476 -4.41 29.78 9.21
CA LEU A 476 -3.40 30.76 9.60
C LEU A 476 -3.79 31.42 10.92
N SER A 477 -2.87 31.42 11.87
CA SER A 477 -3.03 32.15 13.13
C SER A 477 -2.39 33.53 13.06
N ARG A 478 -2.83 34.44 13.95
CA ARG A 478 -2.39 35.85 13.94
C ARG A 478 -0.91 36.05 14.25
N ASP A 479 -0.26 35.07 14.86
CA ASP A 479 1.17 35.03 15.17
C ASP A 479 2.03 34.50 14.00
N GLY A 480 1.44 34.28 12.82
CA GLY A 480 2.17 33.86 11.64
C GLY A 480 2.53 32.37 11.63
N HIS A 481 1.73 31.54 12.30
CA HIS A 481 1.80 30.08 12.19
C HIS A 481 0.68 29.53 11.30
N ALA A 482 0.94 28.38 10.68
CA ALA A 482 -0.04 27.65 9.89
C ALA A 482 -0.27 26.25 10.45
N THR A 483 -1.53 25.86 10.58
CA THR A 483 -1.92 24.46 10.79
C THR A 483 -2.49 23.89 9.49
N ILE A 484 -1.95 22.76 9.06
CA ILE A 484 -2.35 22.02 7.87
C ILE A 484 -2.97 20.71 8.31
N GLU A 485 -4.21 20.44 7.91
CA GLU A 485 -4.97 19.27 8.33
C GLU A 485 -5.38 18.43 7.12
N VAL A 486 -4.97 17.16 7.12
CA VAL A 486 -5.27 16.18 6.06
C VAL A 486 -5.38 14.79 6.66
N ALA A 487 -6.33 13.97 6.19
CA ALA A 487 -6.42 12.54 6.51
C ALA A 487 -5.27 11.76 5.83
N ALA A 488 -4.06 11.96 6.33
CA ALA A 488 -2.82 11.38 5.84
C ALA A 488 -2.21 10.38 6.83
N HIS A 489 -1.26 9.58 6.36
CA HIS A 489 -0.70 8.45 7.11
C HIS A 489 0.81 8.57 7.22
N GLU A 490 1.39 8.14 8.35
CA GLU A 490 2.84 8.06 8.54
C GLU A 490 3.25 6.64 8.96
N MET A 491 3.91 5.93 8.05
CA MET A 491 4.36 4.55 8.27
C MET A 491 5.84 4.33 7.95
N GLY A 492 6.63 5.39 7.98
CA GLY A 492 8.07 5.35 7.76
C GLY A 492 8.53 6.09 6.50
N MET A 493 7.64 6.64 5.67
CA MET A 493 7.99 7.38 4.45
C MET A 493 8.21 8.88 4.64
N GLY A 494 7.96 9.43 5.84
CA GLY A 494 8.26 10.84 6.15
C GLY A 494 7.24 11.82 5.58
N THR A 495 5.96 11.44 5.55
CA THR A 495 4.84 12.24 5.06
C THR A 495 4.74 13.57 5.78
N ALA A 496 4.79 13.58 7.12
CA ALA A 496 4.72 14.84 7.87
C ALA A 496 5.88 15.77 7.48
N THR A 497 7.09 15.24 7.34
CA THR A 497 8.27 16.04 6.98
C THR A 497 8.16 16.62 5.58
N ALA A 498 7.85 15.79 4.58
CA ALA A 498 7.72 16.23 3.20
C ALA A 498 6.57 17.23 3.01
N GLN A 499 5.42 17.00 3.66
CA GLN A 499 4.27 17.90 3.51
C GLN A 499 4.44 19.20 4.28
N THR A 500 5.15 19.21 5.42
CA THR A 500 5.56 20.47 6.05
C THR A 500 6.51 21.26 5.14
N GLN A 501 7.46 20.63 4.43
CA GLN A 501 8.29 21.34 3.45
C GLN A 501 7.47 21.96 2.33
N VAL A 502 6.50 21.21 1.78
CA VAL A 502 5.59 21.71 0.73
C VAL A 502 4.77 22.88 1.25
N ALA A 503 4.10 22.73 2.39
CA ALA A 503 3.24 23.76 2.97
C ALA A 503 4.03 25.03 3.35
N ALA A 504 5.17 24.88 4.01
CA ALA A 504 6.05 25.99 4.38
C ALA A 504 6.53 26.77 3.15
N ALA A 505 7.01 26.08 2.12
CA ALA A 505 7.43 26.72 0.88
C ALA A 505 6.27 27.42 0.15
N ARG A 506 5.05 26.84 0.18
CA ARG A 506 3.86 27.44 -0.46
C ARG A 506 3.31 28.64 0.29
N LEU A 507 3.48 28.69 1.61
CA LEU A 507 2.97 29.76 2.46
C LEU A 507 4.03 30.84 2.76
N GLY A 508 5.27 30.68 2.28
CA GLY A 508 6.37 31.59 2.63
C GLY A 508 6.77 31.51 4.11
N LEU A 509 6.47 30.40 4.79
CA LEU A 509 6.70 30.28 6.23
C LEU A 509 7.99 29.50 6.53
N PRO A 510 8.67 29.82 7.65
CA PRO A 510 9.66 28.93 8.24
C PRO A 510 9.06 27.55 8.53
N LEU A 511 9.88 26.49 8.49
CA LEU A 511 9.41 25.11 8.70
C LEU A 511 8.78 24.92 10.09
N ASP A 512 9.34 25.55 11.12
CA ASP A 512 8.87 25.52 12.51
C ASP A 512 7.62 26.39 12.75
N HIS A 513 7.22 27.20 11.77
CA HIS A 513 5.94 27.91 11.78
C HIS A 513 4.79 27.08 11.22
N VAL A 514 5.05 25.87 10.71
CA VAL A 514 4.03 25.01 10.10
C VAL A 514 3.81 23.73 10.92
N ARG A 515 2.58 23.53 11.38
CA ARG A 515 2.12 22.30 12.03
C ARG A 515 1.32 21.45 11.04
N PHE A 516 1.82 20.26 10.72
CA PHE A 516 1.11 19.29 9.89
C PHE A 516 0.38 18.25 10.77
N VAL A 517 -0.96 18.24 10.71
CA VAL A 517 -1.86 17.39 11.49
C VAL A 517 -2.44 16.29 10.58
N TYR A 518 -2.34 15.05 11.03
CA TYR A 518 -2.65 13.86 10.24
C TYR A 518 -3.05 12.68 11.12
N GLY A 519 -3.42 11.57 10.49
CA GLY A 519 -3.64 10.30 11.19
C GLY A 519 -4.98 10.20 11.90
N ALA A 520 -6.01 10.94 11.49
CA ALA A 520 -7.36 10.81 12.02
C ALA A 520 -8.43 10.87 10.91
N SER A 521 -9.52 10.10 11.05
CA SER A 521 -10.58 9.96 10.04
C SER A 521 -11.48 11.20 9.90
N ASN A 522 -11.53 12.06 10.92
CA ASN A 522 -12.29 13.31 10.90
C ASN A 522 -11.55 14.49 10.24
N LEU A 523 -10.32 14.27 9.76
CA LEU A 523 -9.57 15.26 9.00
C LEU A 523 -10.02 15.27 7.53
N PRO A 524 -9.80 16.37 6.80
CA PRO A 524 -10.20 16.47 5.40
C PRO A 524 -9.55 15.42 4.50
N GLY A 525 -10.33 14.90 3.55
CA GLY A 525 -9.86 14.07 2.45
C GLY A 525 -9.94 12.57 2.71
N LEU A 526 -9.70 11.81 1.65
CA LEU A 526 -9.70 10.34 1.66
C LEU A 526 -8.48 9.77 0.93
N VAL A 527 -7.32 10.41 1.05
CA VAL A 527 -6.09 9.94 0.38
C VAL A 527 -5.47 8.80 1.20
N MET A 528 -5.53 7.56 0.71
CA MET A 528 -4.84 6.44 1.35
C MET A 528 -3.34 6.39 1.01
N ALA A 529 -2.55 5.77 1.89
CA ALA A 529 -1.17 5.39 1.62
C ALA A 529 -1.10 4.09 0.79
N GLY A 530 -1.25 4.24 -0.54
CA GLY A 530 -1.13 3.17 -1.54
C GLY A 530 -0.64 3.73 -2.88
N GLY A 531 -0.29 2.89 -3.85
CA GLY A 531 0.08 3.32 -5.21
C GLY A 531 1.27 4.29 -5.32
N SER A 532 2.06 4.45 -4.25
CA SER A 532 3.17 5.43 -4.17
C SER A 532 2.73 6.90 -4.42
N GLN A 533 1.46 7.20 -4.21
CA GLN A 533 0.83 8.47 -4.65
C GLN A 533 0.68 9.52 -3.55
N GLN A 534 0.73 9.12 -2.28
CA GLN A 534 0.28 9.93 -1.14
C GLN A 534 0.95 11.31 -1.10
N THR A 535 2.28 11.39 -1.31
CA THR A 535 2.98 12.69 -1.32
C THR A 535 2.46 13.63 -2.40
N ALA A 536 2.24 13.11 -3.61
CA ALA A 536 1.78 13.91 -4.74
C ALA A 536 0.34 14.39 -4.54
N SER A 537 -0.54 13.52 -4.06
CA SER A 537 -1.96 13.86 -3.89
C SER A 537 -2.21 14.79 -2.71
N ILE A 538 -1.54 14.57 -1.58
CA ILE A 538 -1.62 15.53 -0.46
C ILE A 538 -1.01 16.86 -0.89
N GLY A 539 0.13 16.86 -1.59
CA GLY A 539 0.74 18.09 -2.09
C GLY A 539 -0.23 18.88 -2.98
N ALA A 540 -0.96 18.20 -3.86
CA ALA A 540 -2.01 18.82 -4.67
C ALA A 540 -3.16 19.38 -3.82
N SER A 541 -3.59 18.67 -2.77
CA SER A 541 -4.61 19.17 -1.83
C SER A 541 -4.15 20.40 -1.06
N VAL A 542 -2.90 20.43 -0.60
CA VAL A 542 -2.31 21.60 0.08
C VAL A 542 -2.24 22.79 -0.88
N ILE A 543 -1.83 22.58 -2.14
CA ILE A 543 -1.80 23.64 -3.16
C ILE A 543 -3.21 24.17 -3.41
N ALA A 544 -4.21 23.30 -3.55
CA ALA A 544 -5.59 23.72 -3.75
C ALA A 544 -6.13 24.55 -2.57
N ALA A 545 -5.87 24.10 -1.34
CA ALA A 545 -6.27 24.82 -0.13
C ALA A 545 -5.53 26.16 0.04
N GLN A 546 -4.23 26.21 -0.32
CA GLN A 546 -3.45 27.44 -0.29
C GLN A 546 -3.97 28.45 -1.30
N ARG A 547 -4.35 28.04 -2.52
CA ARG A 547 -4.97 28.93 -3.50
C ARG A 547 -6.27 29.53 -2.98
N ALA A 548 -7.14 28.72 -2.37
CA ALA A 548 -8.38 29.22 -1.76
C ALA A 548 -8.11 30.24 -0.64
N LEU A 549 -7.14 29.95 0.22
CA LEU A 549 -6.72 30.84 1.30
C LEU A 549 -6.19 32.19 0.77
N VAL A 550 -5.33 32.17 -0.26
CA VAL A 550 -4.81 33.41 -0.85
C VAL A 550 -5.93 34.23 -1.48
N THR A 551 -6.91 33.61 -2.13
CA THR A 551 -8.09 34.33 -2.63
C THR A 551 -8.79 35.09 -1.51
N GLU A 552 -9.07 34.43 -0.38
CA GLU A 552 -9.72 35.08 0.77
C GLU A 552 -8.85 36.22 1.33
N LEU A 553 -7.53 36.05 1.40
CA LEU A 553 -6.61 37.09 1.87
C LEU A 553 -6.58 38.32 0.95
N LEU A 554 -6.68 38.13 -0.37
CA LEU A 554 -6.73 39.24 -1.32
C LEU A 554 -8.04 40.04 -1.18
N GLU A 555 -9.16 39.36 -0.94
CA GLU A 555 -10.42 40.02 -0.63
C GLU A 555 -10.32 40.85 0.66
N PHE A 556 -9.55 40.37 1.67
CA PHE A 556 -9.27 41.13 2.88
C PHE A 556 -8.30 42.31 2.70
N ALA A 557 -7.37 42.22 1.73
CA ALA A 557 -6.32 43.23 1.54
C ALA A 557 -6.90 44.61 1.15
N GLY A 558 -8.10 44.68 0.59
CA GLY A 558 -8.77 45.95 0.25
C GLY A 558 -8.12 46.69 -0.93
N GLU A 559 -8.83 47.69 -1.47
CA GLU A 559 -8.41 48.39 -2.71
C GLU A 559 -7.18 49.29 -2.53
N ASP A 560 -6.84 49.67 -1.30
CA ASP A 560 -5.67 50.50 -0.99
C ASP A 560 -4.38 49.66 -0.83
N SER A 561 -4.46 48.33 -0.92
CA SER A 561 -3.30 47.44 -0.80
C SER A 561 -2.45 47.44 -2.07
N PRO A 562 -1.12 47.29 -1.97
CA PRO A 562 -0.26 47.02 -3.14
C PRO A 562 -0.62 45.72 -3.88
N LEU A 563 -1.49 44.89 -3.31
CA LEU A 563 -2.01 43.66 -3.93
C LEU A 563 -3.31 43.88 -4.72
N ALA A 564 -3.89 45.09 -4.70
CA ALA A 564 -5.15 45.38 -5.34
C ALA A 564 -5.07 45.14 -6.86
N GLY A 565 -6.04 44.39 -7.39
CA GLY A 565 -6.15 44.07 -8.81
C GLY A 565 -5.23 42.95 -9.32
N LEU A 566 -4.38 42.36 -8.46
CA LEU A 566 -3.55 41.21 -8.81
C LEU A 566 -4.34 39.89 -8.71
N GLY A 567 -4.14 39.00 -9.68
CA GLY A 567 -4.66 37.63 -9.66
C GLY A 567 -3.80 36.65 -8.86
N LEU A 568 -4.35 35.48 -8.53
CA LEU A 568 -3.67 34.43 -7.76
C LEU A 568 -2.30 34.02 -8.33
N ASP A 569 -2.20 33.94 -9.66
CA ASP A 569 -0.98 33.50 -10.32
C ASP A 569 0.03 34.65 -10.46
N GLU A 570 -0.39 35.87 -10.15
CA GLU A 570 0.45 37.05 -10.15
C GLU A 570 1.08 37.30 -8.78
N ILE A 571 0.99 36.33 -7.87
CA ILE A 571 1.25 36.50 -6.45
C ILE A 571 1.90 35.24 -5.87
N GLY A 572 2.95 35.42 -5.06
CA GLY A 572 3.64 34.37 -4.31
C GLY A 572 3.68 34.69 -2.82
N CYS A 573 3.58 33.68 -1.97
CA CYS A 573 3.77 33.85 -0.53
C CYS A 573 5.27 33.91 -0.19
N ARG A 574 5.67 34.77 0.74
CA ARG A 574 7.08 34.97 1.12
C ARG A 574 7.31 34.97 2.63
#